data_AF-A0A352NC32-F1
#
_entry.id   AF-A0A352NC32-F1
#
_cell.length_a   1.000
_cell.length_b   1.000
_cell.length_c   1.000
_cell.angle_alpha   90.00
_cell.angle_beta   90.00
_cell.angle_gamma   90.00
#
_symmetry.space_group_name_H-M   'P 1'
#
loop_
_entity.id
_entity.type
_entity.pdbx_description
1 polymer ?
#
loop_
_entity_poly.entity_id
_entity_poly.type
_entity_poly.pdbx_seq_one_letter_code
_entity_poly.pdbx_strand_id
1 'polypeptide(L)'
;FSAAILLTMQPFVLVWLGDKFTLSFPVLIMIVLNFYILGMRKPIRLFQDAAGIFYENRHIPVIGAALNLGLSLLFINFMGLAGVLLGTFLSTLILYGYSFPKYIYSPLFGRPISDYVVEQVKYLSVFVLLLLLSSLSTLLLNQLSNSWLNLALSLILALILPNGLLLLLYHRKPEFRYFKHLLYGLIKRA
;
A
#
# COMPACT_ATOMS: atom_id res chain seq x y z
N PHE A 1 2.34 -6.11 -3.23
CA PHE A 1 1.85 -5.33 -4.38
C PHE A 1 2.48 -3.94 -4.49
N SER A 2 2.44 -3.07 -3.46
CA SER A 2 3.09 -1.73 -3.54
C SER A 2 4.59 -1.79 -3.88
N ALA A 3 5.35 -2.69 -3.25
CA ALA A 3 6.76 -2.92 -3.57
C ALA A 3 6.99 -3.38 -5.03
N ALA A 4 6.08 -4.19 -5.56
CA ALA A 4 6.14 -4.65 -6.95
C ALA A 4 5.98 -3.48 -7.92
N ILE A 5 5.03 -2.57 -7.66
CA ILE A 5 4.83 -1.35 -8.47
C ILE A 5 6.11 -0.52 -8.52
N LEU A 6 6.80 -0.34 -7.39
CA LEU A 6 8.05 0.42 -7.33
C LEU A 6 9.15 -0.21 -8.19
N LEU A 7 9.26 -1.53 -8.17
CA LEU A 7 10.27 -2.28 -8.92
C LEU A 7 9.97 -2.32 -10.43
N THR A 8 8.71 -2.55 -10.80
CA THR A 8 8.39 -2.92 -12.18
C THR A 8 7.86 -1.78 -13.03
N MET A 9 7.27 -0.72 -12.44
CA MET A 9 6.58 0.28 -13.26
C MET A 9 7.50 1.03 -14.21
N GLN A 10 8.66 1.48 -13.73
CA GLN A 10 9.57 2.24 -14.57
C GLN A 10 10.18 1.40 -15.71
N PRO A 11 10.74 0.19 -15.49
CA PRO A 11 11.23 -0.64 -16.59
C PRO A 11 10.09 -1.11 -17.52
N PHE A 12 8.88 -1.33 -17.00
CA PHE A 12 7.72 -1.67 -17.82
C PHE A 12 7.34 -0.53 -18.77
N VAL A 13 7.18 0.69 -18.25
CA VAL A 13 6.85 1.87 -19.06
C VAL A 13 7.95 2.16 -20.08
N LEU A 14 9.22 2.04 -19.69
CA LEU A 14 10.36 2.23 -20.60
C LEU A 14 10.31 1.26 -21.79
N VAL A 15 10.07 -0.03 -21.53
CA VAL A 15 10.01 -1.05 -22.59
C VAL A 15 8.75 -0.91 -23.45
N TRP A 16 7.61 -0.54 -22.86
CA TRP A 16 6.33 -0.51 -23.55
C TRP A 16 6.07 0.79 -24.33
N LEU A 17 6.29 1.94 -23.70
CA LEU A 17 5.97 3.26 -24.25
C LEU A 17 7.21 4.09 -24.61
N GLY A 18 8.38 3.67 -24.13
CA GLY A 18 9.62 4.42 -24.28
C GLY A 18 9.84 5.45 -23.17
N ASP A 19 11.05 6.01 -23.17
CA ASP A 19 11.59 6.83 -22.08
C ASP A 19 10.78 8.11 -21.80
N LYS A 20 10.16 8.69 -22.84
CA LYS A 20 9.37 9.93 -22.75
C LYS A 20 8.14 9.83 -21.84
N PHE A 21 7.65 8.62 -21.57
CA PHE A 21 6.47 8.39 -20.74
C PHE A 21 6.83 7.92 -19.33
N THR A 22 8.13 7.85 -19.00
CA THR A 22 8.56 7.45 -17.66
C THR A 22 8.11 8.47 -16.62
N LEU A 23 7.65 7.95 -15.48
CA LEU A 23 7.21 8.79 -14.37
C LEU A 23 8.42 9.34 -13.65
N SER A 24 8.32 10.59 -13.19
CA SER A 24 9.31 11.12 -12.24
C SER A 24 9.26 10.30 -10.95
N PHE A 25 10.44 10.10 -10.34
CA PHE A 25 10.55 9.30 -9.13
C PHE A 25 9.62 9.76 -7.98
N PRO A 26 9.43 11.08 -7.73
CA PRO A 26 8.47 11.56 -6.73
C PRO A 26 7.02 11.14 -7.03
N VAL A 27 6.61 11.16 -8.30
CA VAL A 27 5.26 10.70 -8.72
C VAL A 27 5.11 9.20 -8.46
N LEU A 28 6.11 8.40 -8.84
CA LEU A 28 6.09 6.95 -8.62
C LEU A 28 5.97 6.61 -7.13
N ILE A 29 6.74 7.29 -6.27
CA ILE A 29 6.66 7.10 -4.81
C ILE A 29 5.25 7.44 -4.31
N MET A 30 4.66 8.56 -4.74
CA MET A 30 3.30 8.91 -4.34
C MET A 30 2.25 7.89 -4.81
N ILE A 31 2.40 7.31 -6.00
CA ILE A 31 1.53 6.21 -6.46
C ILE A 31 1.66 5.00 -5.52
N VAL A 32 2.88 4.60 -5.19
CA VAL A 32 3.16 3.45 -4.33
C VAL A 32 2.59 3.66 -2.91
N LEU A 33 2.73 4.87 -2.36
CA LEU A 33 2.16 5.24 -1.06
C LEU A 33 0.62 5.22 -1.07
N ASN A 34 -0.01 5.78 -2.10
CA ASN A 34 -1.47 5.74 -2.25
C ASN A 34 -1.97 4.29 -2.39
N PHE A 35 -1.26 3.45 -3.13
CA PHE A 35 -1.61 2.04 -3.29
C PHE A 35 -1.52 1.27 -1.96
N TYR A 36 -0.50 1.55 -1.14
CA TYR A 36 -0.39 0.98 0.20
C TYR A 36 -1.59 1.33 1.09
N ILE A 37 -1.92 2.61 1.21
CA ILE A 37 -3.07 3.04 2.01
C ILE A 37 -4.38 2.43 1.48
N LEU A 38 -4.56 2.38 0.17
CA LEU A 38 -5.74 1.76 -0.43
C LEU A 38 -5.86 0.28 -0.04
N GLY A 39 -4.74 -0.45 0.00
CA GLY A 39 -4.67 -1.82 0.52
C GLY A 39 -5.07 -1.93 1.98
N MET A 40 -4.47 -1.11 2.85
CA MET A 40 -4.75 -1.09 4.30
C MET A 40 -6.21 -0.75 4.64
N ARG A 41 -6.88 -0.02 3.75
CA ARG A 41 -8.30 0.34 3.91
C ARG A 41 -9.28 -0.79 3.55
N LYS A 42 -8.88 -1.80 2.77
CA LYS A 42 -9.81 -2.84 2.30
C LYS A 42 -10.40 -3.67 3.44
N PRO A 43 -9.61 -4.25 4.38
CA PRO A 43 -10.17 -5.02 5.49
C PRO A 43 -11.09 -4.18 6.36
N ILE A 44 -10.81 -2.89 6.45
CA ILE A 44 -11.51 -1.96 7.30
C ILE A 44 -12.88 -1.60 6.76
N ARG A 45 -12.97 -1.35 5.45
CA ARG A 45 -14.27 -1.21 4.80
C ARG A 45 -15.08 -2.49 4.93
N LEU A 46 -14.45 -3.66 4.82
CA LEU A 46 -15.14 -4.93 5.02
C LEU A 46 -15.75 -5.05 6.43
N PHE A 47 -15.02 -4.68 7.49
CA PHE A 47 -15.58 -4.67 8.85
C PHE A 47 -16.69 -3.63 9.01
N GLN A 48 -16.53 -2.45 8.42
CA GLN A 48 -17.56 -1.40 8.44
C GLN A 48 -18.85 -1.87 7.78
N ASP A 49 -18.73 -2.45 6.58
CA ASP A 49 -19.85 -2.93 5.78
C ASP A 49 -20.57 -4.08 6.49
N ALA A 50 -19.81 -5.01 7.09
CA ALA A 50 -20.36 -6.12 7.87
C ALA A 50 -21.05 -5.67 9.17
N ALA A 51 -20.58 -4.60 9.80
CA ALA A 51 -21.16 -4.05 11.03
C ALA A 51 -22.32 -3.07 10.78
N GLY A 52 -22.60 -2.70 9.53
CA GLY A 52 -23.68 -1.77 9.18
C GLY A 52 -23.41 -0.30 9.58
N ILE A 53 -22.15 0.07 9.83
CA ILE A 53 -21.77 1.41 10.32
C ILE A 53 -21.71 2.40 9.15
N PHE A 54 -22.89 2.81 8.67
CA PHE A 54 -23.03 3.76 7.57
C PHE A 54 -23.45 5.15 8.04
N TYR A 55 -24.26 5.25 9.10
CA TYR A 55 -24.81 6.51 9.57
C TYR A 55 -23.75 7.40 10.21
N GLU A 56 -22.93 6.83 11.08
CA GLU A 56 -21.84 7.51 11.79
C GLU A 56 -20.77 8.02 10.80
N ASN A 57 -20.55 7.28 9.72
CA ASN A 57 -19.55 7.58 8.71
C ASN A 57 -20.09 8.38 7.50
N ARG A 58 -21.36 8.78 7.49
CA ARG A 58 -21.99 9.44 6.32
C ARG A 58 -21.31 10.74 5.87
N HIS A 59 -20.69 11.47 6.79
CA HIS A 59 -20.00 12.73 6.50
C HIS A 59 -18.54 12.53 6.08
N ILE A 60 -17.96 11.35 6.36
CA ILE A 60 -16.55 11.06 6.07
C ILE A 60 -16.24 11.16 4.57
N PRO A 61 -17.06 10.65 3.63
CA PRO A 61 -16.82 10.83 2.20
C PRO A 61 -16.81 12.30 1.76
N VAL A 62 -17.72 13.12 2.29
CA VAL A 62 -17.84 14.54 1.93
C VAL A 62 -16.63 15.34 2.43
N ILE A 63 -16.27 15.16 3.70
CA ILE A 63 -15.07 15.76 4.29
C ILE A 63 -13.83 15.28 3.53
N GLY A 64 -13.81 14.01 3.14
CA GLY A 64 -12.72 13.43 2.35
C GLY A 64 -12.55 14.07 0.98
N ALA A 65 -13.64 14.27 0.25
CA ALA A 65 -13.62 14.95 -1.03
C ALA A 65 -13.14 16.41 -0.89
N ALA A 66 -13.63 17.13 0.12
CA ALA A 66 -13.22 18.50 0.39
C ALA A 66 -11.72 18.61 0.74
N LEU A 67 -11.24 17.76 1.66
CA LEU A 67 -9.82 17.70 2.03
C LEU A 67 -8.95 17.28 0.85
N ASN A 68 -9.37 16.28 0.08
CA ASN A 68 -8.64 15.80 -1.09
C ASN A 68 -8.46 16.92 -2.10
N LEU A 69 -9.55 17.58 -2.51
CA LEU A 69 -9.51 18.67 -3.46
C LEU A 69 -8.68 19.85 -2.95
N GLY A 70 -8.91 20.28 -1.70
CA GLY A 70 -8.19 21.41 -1.10
C GLY A 70 -6.68 21.17 -1.00
N LEU A 71 -6.27 20.00 -0.53
CA LEU A 71 -4.84 19.66 -0.43
C LEU A 71 -4.21 19.45 -1.82
N SER A 72 -4.92 18.82 -2.76
CA SER A 72 -4.39 18.64 -4.11
C SER A 72 -4.19 19.97 -4.84
N LEU A 73 -5.13 20.92 -4.72
CA LEU A 73 -4.99 22.27 -5.27
C LEU A 73 -3.90 23.09 -4.58
N LEU A 74 -3.65 22.84 -3.30
CA LEU A 74 -2.54 23.48 -2.58
C LEU A 74 -1.18 22.95 -3.08
N PHE A 75 -1.02 21.63 -3.17
CA PHE A 75 0.29 21.02 -3.48
C PHE A 75 0.62 20.97 -4.98
N ILE A 76 -0.35 21.06 -5.88
CA ILE A 76 -0.09 21.03 -7.33
C ILE A 76 0.84 22.16 -7.77
N ASN A 77 0.73 23.35 -7.16
CA ASN A 77 1.56 24.50 -7.50
C ASN A 77 3.05 24.31 -7.13
N PHE A 78 3.35 23.42 -6.19
CA PHE A 78 4.72 23.17 -5.72
C PHE A 78 5.34 21.89 -6.29
N MET A 79 4.52 20.85 -6.52
CA MET A 79 4.99 19.50 -6.84
C MET A 79 4.32 18.90 -8.09
N GLY A 80 3.48 19.66 -8.80
CA GLY A 80 2.74 19.17 -9.97
C GLY A 80 1.90 17.95 -9.65
N LEU A 81 2.00 16.92 -10.49
CA LEU A 81 1.26 15.66 -10.34
C LEU A 81 1.55 14.95 -9.00
N ALA A 82 2.79 14.99 -8.52
CA ALA A 82 3.14 14.40 -7.21
C ALA A 82 2.40 15.11 -6.07
N GLY A 83 2.17 16.43 -6.19
CA GLY A 83 1.41 17.21 -5.22
C GLY A 83 -0.07 16.81 -5.18
N VAL A 84 -0.68 16.57 -6.34
CA VAL A 84 -2.07 16.08 -6.42
C VAL A 84 -2.20 14.73 -5.71
N LEU A 85 -1.28 13.80 -5.96
CA LEU A 85 -1.25 12.49 -5.32
C LEU A 85 -0.94 12.56 -3.82
N LEU A 86 -0.13 13.52 -3.38
CA LEU A 86 0.12 13.80 -1.97
C LEU A 86 -1.17 14.28 -1.27
N GLY A 87 -1.98 15.10 -1.94
CA GLY A 87 -3.30 15.49 -1.46
C GLY A 87 -4.21 14.28 -1.23
N THR A 88 -4.21 13.30 -2.15
CA THR A 88 -4.90 12.01 -2.00
C THR A 88 -4.39 11.18 -0.83
N PHE A 89 -3.07 11.11 -0.67
CA PHE A 89 -2.45 10.37 0.42
C PHE A 89 -2.85 10.97 1.78
N LEU A 90 -2.67 12.28 1.95
CA LEU A 90 -2.91 12.98 3.22
C LEU A 90 -4.39 13.02 3.60
N SER A 91 -5.28 13.37 2.66
CA SER A 91 -6.73 13.35 2.90
C SER A 91 -7.20 11.96 3.34
N THR A 92 -6.70 10.90 2.69
CA THR A 92 -7.03 9.55 3.08
C THR A 92 -6.47 9.17 4.45
N LEU A 93 -5.23 9.55 4.74
CA LEU A 93 -4.57 9.25 6.02
C LEU A 93 -5.28 9.93 7.20
N ILE A 94 -5.66 11.21 7.05
CA ILE A 94 -6.40 11.97 8.06
C ILE A 94 -7.74 11.30 8.36
N LEU A 95 -8.53 11.01 7.33
CA LEU A 95 -9.85 10.41 7.51
C LEU A 95 -9.75 9.02 8.12
N TYR A 96 -8.83 8.19 7.64
CA TYR A 96 -8.68 6.81 8.10
C TYR A 96 -8.11 6.74 9.51
N GLY A 97 -7.14 7.59 9.83
CA GLY A 97 -6.55 7.71 11.16
C GLY A 97 -7.55 8.22 12.21
N TYR A 98 -8.61 8.92 11.80
CA TYR A 98 -9.66 9.39 12.70
C TYR A 98 -10.89 8.47 12.72
N SER A 99 -11.50 8.23 11.56
CA SER A 99 -12.80 7.54 11.44
C SER A 99 -12.73 6.09 11.90
N PHE A 100 -11.74 5.34 11.42
CA PHE A 100 -11.67 3.92 11.72
C PHE A 100 -11.47 3.60 13.22
N PRO A 101 -10.45 4.15 13.90
CA PRO A 101 -10.24 3.82 15.30
C PRO A 101 -11.41 4.21 16.20
N LYS A 102 -12.03 5.36 15.90
CA LYS A 102 -13.12 5.93 16.70
C LYS A 102 -14.46 5.22 16.49
N TYR A 103 -14.86 4.99 15.24
CA TYR A 103 -16.21 4.50 14.93
C TYR A 103 -16.27 2.99 14.71
N ILE A 104 -15.15 2.33 14.39
CA ILE A 104 -15.16 0.91 14.03
C ILE A 104 -14.29 0.11 14.99
N TYR A 105 -13.00 0.42 15.13
CA TYR A 105 -12.08 -0.43 15.88
C TYR A 105 -12.46 -0.55 17.37
N SER A 106 -12.58 0.57 18.08
CA SER A 106 -12.86 0.53 19.52
C SER A 106 -14.26 -0.01 19.83
N PRO A 107 -15.34 0.43 19.14
CA PRO A 107 -16.69 -0.10 19.40
C PRO A 107 -16.86 -1.57 19.03
N LEU A 108 -16.25 -2.04 17.93
CA LEU A 108 -16.44 -3.41 17.45
C LEU A 108 -15.56 -4.43 18.19
N PHE A 109 -14.32 -4.07 18.51
CA PHE A 109 -13.35 -5.00 19.12
C PHE A 109 -13.21 -4.81 20.64
N GLY A 110 -13.78 -3.75 21.22
CA GLY A 110 -13.67 -3.45 22.65
C GLY A 110 -12.24 -3.14 23.11
N ARG A 111 -11.36 -2.74 22.18
CA ARG A 111 -9.94 -2.45 22.43
C ARG A 111 -9.65 -0.95 22.43
N PRO A 112 -8.63 -0.51 23.18
CA PRO A 112 -8.23 0.90 23.15
C PRO A 112 -7.65 1.29 21.79
N ILE A 113 -7.82 2.55 21.41
CA ILE A 113 -7.29 3.11 20.15
C ILE A 113 -5.76 3.00 20.07
N SER A 114 -5.06 3.01 21.22
CA SER A 114 -3.61 2.82 21.29
C SER A 114 -3.16 1.52 20.64
N ASP A 115 -3.91 0.43 20.82
CA ASP A 115 -3.56 -0.87 20.25
C ASP A 115 -3.61 -0.83 18.73
N TYR A 116 -4.62 -0.16 18.18
CA TYR A 116 -4.72 0.08 16.74
C TYR A 116 -3.51 0.86 16.22
N VAL A 117 -3.13 1.95 16.89
CA VAL A 117 -1.98 2.76 16.49
C VAL A 117 -0.69 1.92 16.50
N VAL A 118 -0.48 1.10 17.54
CA VAL A 118 0.67 0.19 17.63
C VAL A 118 0.68 -0.84 16.49
N GLU A 119 -0.47 -1.42 16.15
CA GLU A 119 -0.60 -2.34 15.01
C GLU A 119 -0.30 -1.64 13.68
N GLN A 120 -0.85 -0.45 13.45
CA GLN A 120 -0.59 0.32 12.23
C GLN A 120 0.88 0.72 12.09
N VAL A 121 1.55 1.09 13.19
CA VAL A 121 2.98 1.40 13.18
C VAL A 121 3.81 0.16 12.82
N LYS A 122 3.43 -1.03 13.30
CA LYS A 122 4.09 -2.29 12.90
C LYS A 122 3.92 -2.59 11.42
N TYR A 123 2.71 -2.40 10.87
CA TYR A 123 2.50 -2.59 9.43
C TYR A 123 3.25 -1.56 8.59
N LEU A 124 3.29 -0.31 9.06
CA LEU A 124 4.02 0.77 8.42
C LEU A 124 5.53 0.50 8.42
N SER A 125 6.10 -0.02 9.51
CA SER A 125 7.54 -0.32 9.58
C SER A 125 7.93 -1.43 8.60
N VAL A 126 7.12 -2.48 8.48
CA VAL A 126 7.32 -3.55 7.46
C VAL A 126 7.22 -2.97 6.06
N PHE A 127 6.26 -2.08 5.81
CA PHE A 127 6.11 -1.42 4.52
C PHE A 127 7.30 -0.52 4.18
N VAL A 128 7.79 0.28 5.13
CA VAL A 128 8.98 1.12 4.96
C VAL A 128 10.21 0.27 4.67
N LEU A 129 10.40 -0.85 5.39
CA LEU A 129 11.48 -1.78 5.10
C LEU A 129 11.40 -2.34 3.67
N LEU A 130 10.20 -2.73 3.23
CA LEU A 130 9.99 -3.18 1.84
C LEU A 130 10.29 -2.10 0.82
N LEU A 131 9.87 -0.86 1.08
CA LEU A 131 10.17 0.28 0.21
C LEU A 131 11.68 0.51 0.09
N LEU A 132 12.40 0.50 1.21
CA LEU A 132 13.85 0.69 1.23
C LEU A 132 14.56 -0.41 0.42
N LEU A 133 14.25 -1.69 0.70
CA LEU A 133 14.84 -2.82 -0.03
C LEU A 133 14.52 -2.78 -1.53
N SER A 134 13.30 -2.41 -1.89
CA SER A 134 12.86 -2.28 -3.28
C SER A 134 13.59 -1.12 -3.97
N SER A 135 13.71 0.04 -3.31
CA SER A 135 14.42 1.21 -3.86
C SER A 135 15.90 0.94 -4.09
N LEU A 136 16.55 0.22 -3.17
CA LEU A 136 17.94 -0.20 -3.33
C LEU A 136 18.10 -1.16 -4.51
N SER A 137 17.15 -2.09 -4.67
CA SER A 137 17.12 -3.02 -5.79
C SER A 137 16.95 -2.30 -7.12
N THR A 138 16.06 -1.30 -7.21
CA THR A 138 15.88 -0.46 -8.42
C THR A 138 17.17 0.28 -8.79
N LEU A 139 17.92 0.81 -7.82
CA LEU A 139 19.21 1.48 -8.07
C LEU A 139 20.23 0.54 -8.71
N LEU A 140 20.28 -0.72 -8.27
CA LEU A 140 21.18 -1.74 -8.85
C LEU A 140 20.74 -2.17 -10.24
N LEU A 141 19.45 -2.40 -10.44
CA LEU A 141 18.90 -2.85 -11.73
C LEU A 141 19.00 -1.78 -12.82
N ASN A 142 18.91 -0.50 -12.46
CA ASN A 142 19.03 0.60 -13.41
C ASN A 142 20.44 0.77 -14.01
N GLN A 143 21.46 0.09 -13.46
CA GLN A 143 22.81 0.05 -14.05
C GLN A 143 22.88 -0.91 -15.26
N LEU A 144 21.86 -1.73 -15.48
CA LEU A 144 21.81 -2.67 -16.59
C LEU A 144 21.48 -1.93 -17.89
N SER A 145 22.30 -2.15 -18.93
CA SER A 145 22.09 -1.55 -20.25
C SER A 145 20.90 -2.15 -21.01
N ASN A 146 20.51 -3.39 -20.71
CA ASN A 146 19.42 -4.08 -21.39
C ASN A 146 18.08 -3.91 -20.63
N SER A 147 17.17 -3.13 -21.20
CA SER A 147 15.85 -2.82 -20.61
C SER A 147 14.95 -4.05 -20.43
N TRP A 148 15.01 -5.04 -21.33
CA TRP A 148 14.23 -6.27 -21.22
C TRP A 148 14.73 -7.15 -20.06
N LEU A 149 16.06 -7.23 -19.90
CA LEU A 149 16.66 -7.95 -18.79
C LEU A 149 16.36 -7.25 -17.45
N ASN A 150 16.42 -5.92 -17.40
CA ASN A 150 16.02 -5.14 -16.23
C ASN A 150 14.55 -5.43 -15.85
N LEU A 151 13.63 -5.43 -16.84
CA LEU A 151 12.22 -5.75 -16.59
C LEU A 151 12.03 -7.18 -16.06
N ALA A 152 12.69 -8.18 -16.66
CA ALA A 152 12.59 -9.57 -16.22
C ALA A 152 13.07 -9.76 -14.78
N LEU A 153 14.24 -9.20 -14.42
CA LEU A 153 14.76 -9.26 -13.05
C LEU A 153 13.89 -8.48 -12.07
N SER A 154 13.36 -7.33 -12.48
CA SER A 154 12.42 -6.53 -11.67
C SER A 154 11.15 -7.31 -11.35
N LEU A 155 10.61 -8.08 -12.29
CA LEU A 155 9.45 -8.95 -12.07
C LEU A 155 9.77 -10.08 -11.08
N ILE A 156 10.92 -10.72 -11.22
CA ILE A 156 11.36 -11.79 -10.30
C ILE A 156 11.53 -11.23 -8.88
N LEU A 157 12.21 -10.09 -8.73
CA LEU A 157 12.40 -9.44 -7.44
C LEU A 157 11.08 -8.98 -6.84
N ALA A 158 10.16 -8.45 -7.65
CA ALA A 158 8.82 -8.05 -7.22
C ALA A 158 8.00 -9.22 -6.64
N LEU A 159 8.28 -10.47 -7.03
CA LEU A 159 7.70 -11.66 -6.42
C LEU A 159 8.49 -12.10 -5.19
N ILE A 160 9.82 -12.14 -5.25
CA ILE A 160 10.63 -12.72 -4.17
C ILE A 160 10.68 -11.82 -2.94
N LEU A 161 10.95 -10.51 -3.09
CA LEU A 161 11.15 -9.59 -1.96
C LEU A 161 9.95 -9.54 -1.00
N PRO A 162 8.73 -9.19 -1.45
CA PRO A 162 7.60 -9.07 -0.54
C PRO A 162 7.18 -10.42 0.04
N ASN A 163 7.19 -11.50 -0.75
CA ASN A 163 6.80 -12.82 -0.24
C ASN A 163 7.84 -13.39 0.73
N GLY A 164 9.13 -13.22 0.44
CA GLY A 164 10.22 -13.64 1.31
C GLY A 164 10.20 -12.92 2.65
N LEU A 165 9.99 -11.60 2.66
CA LEU A 165 9.90 -10.84 3.90
C LEU A 165 8.65 -11.23 4.72
N LEU A 166 7.50 -11.36 4.08
CA LEU A 166 6.28 -11.79 4.76
C LEU A 166 6.43 -13.20 5.36
N LEU A 167 7.05 -14.14 4.63
CA LEU A 167 7.31 -15.47 5.13
C LEU A 167 8.26 -15.42 6.33
N LEU A 168 9.36 -14.67 6.25
CA LEU A 168 10.31 -14.51 7.36
C LEU A 168 9.62 -13.96 8.62
N LEU A 169 8.78 -12.94 8.49
CA LEU A 169 8.13 -12.30 9.63
C LEU A 169 6.96 -13.11 10.20
N TYR A 170 6.16 -13.76 9.34
CA TYR A 170 4.89 -14.36 9.74
C TYR A 170 4.90 -15.90 9.76
N HIS A 171 5.95 -16.60 9.32
CA HIS A 171 5.96 -18.09 9.27
C HIS A 171 5.65 -18.77 10.62
N ARG A 172 5.99 -18.14 11.76
CA ARG A 172 5.76 -18.70 13.10
C ARG A 172 4.41 -18.32 13.70
N LYS A 173 3.69 -17.41 13.06
CA LYS A 173 2.42 -16.89 13.55
C LYS A 173 1.32 -17.95 13.40
N PRO A 174 0.39 -18.08 14.38
CA PRO A 174 -0.67 -19.09 14.32
C PRO A 174 -1.54 -18.94 13.07
N GLU A 175 -1.73 -17.71 12.59
CA GLU A 175 -2.46 -17.37 11.36
C GLU A 175 -1.81 -18.02 10.13
N PHE A 176 -0.47 -18.02 10.04
CA PHE A 176 0.25 -18.66 8.94
C PHE A 176 0.10 -20.19 8.98
N ARG A 177 0.11 -20.79 10.18
CA ARG A 177 -0.17 -22.23 10.35
C ARG A 177 -1.59 -22.58 9.91
N TYR A 178 -2.57 -21.75 10.25
CA TYR A 178 -3.96 -21.93 9.81
C TYR A 178 -4.08 -21.95 8.28
N PHE A 179 -3.52 -20.94 7.60
CA PHE A 179 -3.55 -20.91 6.12
C PHE A 179 -2.78 -22.08 5.49
N LYS A 180 -1.67 -22.51 6.09
CA LYS A 180 -0.94 -23.71 5.64
C LYS A 180 -1.80 -24.98 5.74
N HIS A 181 -2.55 -25.15 6.84
CA HIS A 181 -3.47 -26.28 7.01
C HIS A 181 -4.63 -26.22 6.01
N LEU A 182 -5.19 -25.04 5.75
CA LEU A 182 -6.25 -24.86 4.76
C LEU A 182 -5.78 -25.25 3.35
N LEU A 183 -4.60 -24.77 2.94
CA LEU A 183 -3.99 -25.14 1.65
C LEU A 183 -3.75 -26.64 1.53
N TYR A 184 -3.20 -27.27 2.57
CA TYR A 184 -3.00 -28.71 2.59
C TYR A 184 -4.33 -29.48 2.46
N GLY A 185 -5.39 -28.99 3.12
CA GLY A 185 -6.73 -29.56 3.01
C GLY A 185 -7.35 -29.43 1.61
N LEU A 186 -7.10 -28.32 0.90
CA LEU A 186 -7.56 -28.12 -0.48
C LEU A 186 -6.81 -29.04 -1.45
N ILE A 187 -5.48 -29.16 -1.33
CA ILE A 187 -4.66 -30.02 -2.18
C ILE A 187 -5.03 -31.50 -1.96
N LYS A 188 -5.35 -31.91 -0.73
CA LYS A 188 -5.77 -33.29 -0.44
C LYS A 188 -7.19 -33.62 -0.93
N ARG A 189 -8.00 -32.60 -1.26
CA ARG A 189 -9.36 -32.74 -1.80
C ARG A 189 -9.43 -32.61 -3.33
N ALA A 190 -8.36 -32.13 -3.96
CA ALA A 190 -8.18 -32.05 -5.41
C ALA A 190 -7.53 -33.34 -5.92
#